data_AF-A0A2V9FJX7-F1
#
_entry.id   AF-A0A2V9FJX7-F1
#
_cell.length_a   1.000
_cell.length_b   1.000
_cell.length_c   1.000
_cell.angle_alpha   90.00
_cell.angle_beta   90.00
_cell.angle_gamma   90.00
#
_symmetry.space_group_name_H-M   'P 1'
#
loop_
_entity.id
_entity.type
_entity.pdbx_description
1 polymer ?
#
loop_
_entity_poly.entity_id
_entity_poly.type
_entity_poly.pdbx_seq_one_letter_code
_entity_poly.pdbx_strand_id
1 'polypeptide(L)'
;MGANSTIICGKTIGQHTFVGAGAVVTNDVPDFALVAGVPARRVGWVCYCGMRLNVSGSDSTCRSCGKVYTIVDSVLHSAEVAHESKANPAVAGRQP
;
A
#
# COMPACT_ATOMS: atom_id res chain seq x y z
N MET A 1 8.81 -2.11 1.36
CA MET A 1 9.14 -1.69 2.74
C MET A 1 9.93 -0.40 2.66
N GLY A 2 9.57 0.63 3.42
CA GLY A 2 10.29 1.91 3.45
C GLY A 2 11.65 1.79 4.13
N ALA A 3 12.55 2.72 3.86
CA ALA A 3 13.87 2.73 4.48
C ALA A 3 13.76 2.90 6.01
N ASN A 4 14.54 2.14 6.77
CA ASN A 4 14.56 2.18 8.23
C ASN A 4 13.17 1.91 8.89
N SER A 5 12.32 1.09 8.26
CA SER A 5 11.09 0.62 8.90
C SER A 5 11.38 -0.56 9.83
N THR A 6 10.79 -0.55 11.02
CA THR A 6 10.91 -1.63 12.00
C THR A 6 9.57 -2.36 12.12
N ILE A 7 9.57 -3.68 11.98
CA ILE A 7 8.38 -4.51 12.15
C ILE A 7 8.56 -5.38 13.38
N ILE A 8 7.63 -5.29 14.33
CA ILE A 8 7.63 -6.17 15.51
C ILE A 8 7.36 -7.61 15.05
N CYS A 9 8.10 -8.56 15.59
CA CYS A 9 7.94 -9.98 15.29
C CYS A 9 6.52 -10.46 15.64
N GLY A 10 5.99 -11.40 14.84
CA GLY A 10 4.65 -11.95 15.03
C GLY A 10 3.51 -11.08 14.48
N LYS A 11 3.83 -10.16 13.55
CA LYS A 11 2.84 -9.37 12.80
C LYS A 11 2.80 -9.81 11.34
N THR A 12 1.60 -9.83 10.79
CA THR A 12 1.33 -10.17 9.40
C THR A 12 1.29 -8.90 8.57
N ILE A 13 2.09 -8.87 7.50
CA ILE A 13 2.09 -7.78 6.53
C ILE A 13 1.43 -8.29 5.25
N GLY A 14 0.36 -7.63 4.86
CA GLY A 14 -0.38 -7.91 3.65
C GLY A 14 0.45 -7.73 2.39
N GLN A 15 -0.07 -8.28 1.29
CA GLN A 15 0.52 -8.11 -0.03
C GLN A 15 0.37 -6.67 -0.51
N HIS A 16 1.40 -6.17 -1.19
CA HIS A 16 1.43 -4.82 -1.76
C HIS A 16 1.22 -3.68 -0.74
N THR A 17 1.41 -3.96 0.55
CA THR A 17 1.43 -2.96 1.60
C THR A 17 2.62 -2.01 1.43
N PHE A 18 2.38 -0.73 1.67
CA PHE A 18 3.43 0.28 1.68
C PHE A 18 3.67 0.78 3.10
N VAL A 19 4.83 0.42 3.63
CA VAL A 19 5.32 0.91 4.93
C VAL A 19 6.20 2.13 4.68
N GLY A 20 5.85 3.27 5.26
CA GLY A 20 6.63 4.51 5.17
C GLY A 20 8.02 4.36 5.82
N ALA A 21 8.95 5.20 5.39
CA ALA A 21 10.29 5.24 5.99
C ALA A 21 10.21 5.62 7.48
N GLY A 22 11.04 4.98 8.31
CA GLY A 22 11.06 5.22 9.76
C GLY A 22 9.82 4.75 10.51
N ALA A 23 8.90 4.00 9.89
CA ALA A 23 7.69 3.53 10.56
C ALA A 23 7.97 2.32 11.47
N VAL A 24 7.30 2.27 12.63
CA VAL A 24 7.39 1.14 13.57
C VAL A 24 6.05 0.39 13.58
N VAL A 25 6.00 -0.75 12.88
CA VAL A 25 4.78 -1.55 12.73
C VAL A 25 4.54 -2.41 13.97
N THR A 26 3.47 -2.10 14.69
CA THR A 26 3.09 -2.78 15.94
C THR A 26 1.86 -3.67 15.81
N ASN A 27 1.12 -3.58 14.70
CA ASN A 27 -0.13 -4.30 14.45
C ASN A 27 -0.10 -4.94 13.06
N ASP A 28 -0.98 -5.92 12.83
CA ASP A 28 -1.15 -6.52 11.51
C ASP A 28 -1.60 -5.47 10.50
N VAL A 29 -1.08 -5.57 9.28
CA VAL A 29 -1.30 -4.59 8.22
C VAL A 29 -1.99 -5.29 7.06
N PRO A 30 -3.20 -4.84 6.65
CA PRO A 30 -3.91 -5.46 5.55
C PRO A 30 -3.24 -5.18 4.20
N ASP A 31 -3.63 -5.97 3.20
CA ASP A 31 -3.17 -5.83 1.82
C ASP A 31 -3.40 -4.41 1.30
N PHE A 32 -2.49 -3.89 0.48
CA PHE A 32 -2.57 -2.54 -0.11
C PHE A 32 -2.63 -1.37 0.89
N ALA A 33 -2.46 -1.62 2.19
CA ALA A 33 -2.49 -0.54 3.18
C ALA A 33 -1.25 0.35 3.06
N LEU A 34 -1.47 1.65 3.25
CA LEU A 34 -0.41 2.63 3.43
C LEU A 34 -0.28 2.92 4.92
N VAL A 35 0.85 2.55 5.53
CA VAL A 35 1.13 2.77 6.95
C VAL A 35 2.36 3.64 7.15
N ALA A 36 2.32 4.54 8.12
CA ALA A 36 3.44 5.42 8.46
C ALA A 36 3.42 5.82 9.94
N GLY A 37 4.57 6.29 10.44
CA GLY A 37 4.71 6.83 11.80
C GLY A 37 5.18 5.82 12.85
N VAL A 38 5.34 6.33 14.08
CA VAL A 38 5.77 5.57 15.27
C VAL A 38 4.81 5.88 16.41
N PRO A 39 3.91 4.96 16.81
CA PRO A 39 3.65 3.65 16.19
C PRO A 39 2.97 3.79 14.81
N ALA A 40 3.20 2.83 13.91
CA ALA A 40 2.65 2.88 12.57
C ALA A 40 1.12 2.86 12.61
N ARG A 41 0.51 3.76 11.83
CA ARG A 41 -0.94 3.86 11.63
C ARG A 41 -1.26 3.86 10.15
N ARG A 42 -2.40 3.29 9.80
CA ARG A 42 -2.91 3.32 8.43
C ARG A 42 -3.31 4.76 8.08
N VAL A 43 -2.66 5.34 7.08
CA VAL A 43 -2.91 6.69 6.56
C VAL A 43 -3.68 6.68 5.24
N GLY A 44 -3.89 5.50 4.65
CA GLY A 44 -4.71 5.32 3.45
C GLY A 44 -4.42 4.00 2.77
N TRP A 45 -4.68 3.99 1.46
CA TRP A 45 -4.47 2.83 0.59
C TRP A 45 -3.56 3.20 -0.58
N VAL A 46 -2.84 2.21 -1.06
CA VAL A 46 -1.99 2.30 -2.25
C VAL A 46 -2.47 1.34 -3.31
N CYS A 47 -2.30 1.74 -4.55
CA CYS A 47 -2.45 0.87 -5.68
C CYS A 47 -1.22 -0.06 -5.77
N TYR A 48 -1.37 -1.19 -6.43
CA TYR A 48 -0.25 -2.06 -6.85
C TYR A 48 0.90 -1.28 -7.53
N CYS A 49 0.59 -0.21 -8.28
CA CYS A 49 1.62 0.61 -8.94
C CYS A 49 2.39 1.57 -8.01
N GLY A 50 2.10 1.56 -6.70
CA GLY A 50 2.74 2.43 -5.70
C GLY A 50 2.12 3.83 -5.59
N MET A 51 1.12 4.16 -6.41
CA MET A 51 0.39 5.42 -6.29
C MET A 51 -0.66 5.34 -5.17
N ARG A 52 -0.74 6.40 -4.35
CA ARG A 52 -1.79 6.53 -3.34
C ARG A 52 -3.16 6.55 -4.00
N LEU A 53 -4.07 5.71 -3.52
CA LEU A 53 -5.47 5.73 -3.94
C LEU A 53 -6.18 6.90 -3.24
N ASN A 54 -6.90 7.69 -4.03
CA ASN A 54 -7.80 8.69 -3.48
C ASN A 54 -9.15 8.02 -3.24
N VAL A 55 -9.36 7.59 -2.00
CA VAL A 55 -10.60 6.93 -1.58
C VAL A 55 -11.63 7.99 -1.23
N SER A 56 -12.75 8.00 -1.93
CA SER A 56 -13.86 8.95 -1.71
C SER A 56 -15.18 8.22 -1.45
N GLY A 57 -15.14 7.13 -0.69
CA GLY A 57 -16.29 6.27 -0.40
C GLY A 57 -15.86 4.81 -0.28
N SER A 58 -16.67 3.90 -0.83
CA SER A 58 -16.37 2.46 -0.96
C SER A 58 -15.46 2.16 -2.15
N ASP A 59 -15.48 2.96 -3.20
CA ASP A 59 -14.74 2.68 -4.43
C ASP A 59 -13.59 3.67 -4.64
N SER A 60 -12.53 3.18 -5.27
CA SER A 60 -11.33 3.96 -5.55
C SER A 60 -10.64 3.50 -6.83
N THR A 61 -10.37 4.45 -7.73
CA THR A 61 -9.71 4.18 -9.01
C THR A 61 -8.33 4.81 -9.02
N CYS A 62 -7.33 4.03 -9.42
CA CYS A 62 -5.98 4.55 -9.56
C CYS A 62 -5.83 5.41 -10.82
N ARG A 63 -5.41 6.67 -10.66
CA ARG A 63 -5.18 7.59 -11.79
C ARG A 63 -4.00 7.21 -12.70
N SER A 64 -3.08 6.37 -12.21
CA SER A 64 -1.87 6.01 -12.96
C SER A 64 -2.03 4.75 -13.81
N CYS A 65 -2.74 3.74 -13.31
CA CYS A 65 -2.91 2.46 -14.04
C CYS A 65 -4.37 2.13 -14.37
N GLY A 66 -5.34 2.96 -13.95
CA GLY A 66 -6.76 2.76 -14.25
C GLY A 66 -7.44 1.63 -13.46
N LYS A 67 -6.72 0.91 -12.60
CA LYS A 67 -7.30 -0.18 -11.78
C LYS A 67 -8.33 0.35 -10.80
N VAL A 68 -9.43 -0.39 -10.67
CA VAL A 68 -10.53 -0.13 -9.72
C VAL A 68 -10.38 -1.03 -8.51
N TYR A 69 -10.57 -0.44 -7.35
CA TYR A 69 -10.51 -1.08 -6.05
C TYR A 69 -11.75 -0.72 -5.25
N THR A 70 -12.26 -1.70 -4.52
CA THR A 70 -13.44 -1.55 -3.66
C THR A 70 -13.07 -1.93 -2.24
N ILE A 71 -13.54 -1.14 -1.29
CA ILE A 71 -13.31 -1.33 0.14
C ILE A 71 -14.52 -2.04 0.72
N VAL A 72 -14.31 -3.25 1.20
CA VAL A 72 -15.30 -4.07 1.88
C VAL A 72 -14.76 -4.33 3.29
N ASP A 73 -15.57 -4.09 4.32
CA ASP A 73 -15.18 -4.30 5.73
C ASP A 73 -13.84 -3.63 6.14
N SER A 74 -13.56 -2.43 5.61
CA SER A 74 -12.30 -1.71 5.83
C SER A 74 -11.04 -2.41 5.27
N VAL A 75 -11.20 -3.34 4.33
CA VAL A 75 -10.13 -3.99 3.56
C VAL A 75 -10.31 -3.66 2.09
N LEU A 76 -9.20 -3.37 1.40
CA LEU A 76 -9.22 -3.02 -0.02
C LEU A 76 -9.11 -4.28 -0.88
N HIS A 77 -10.12 -4.53 -1.70
CA HIS A 77 -10.15 -5.60 -2.70
C HIS A 77 -9.96 -5.01 -4.09
N SER A 78 -9.10 -5.63 -4.91
CA SER A 78 -9.03 -5.33 -6.34
C SER A 78 -10.23 -5.94 -7.05
N ALA A 79 -10.93 -5.18 -7.88
CA ALA A 79 -12.17 -5.63 -8.51
C ALA A 79 -12.01 -6.82 -9.49
N GLU A 80 -10.80 -7.18 -9.95
CA GLU A 80 -10.52 -8.46 -10.59
C GLU A 80 -9.00 -8.73 -10.64
N VAL A 81 -8.64 -9.98 -10.37
CA VAL A 81 -7.27 -10.51 -10.25
C VAL A 81 -6.74 -10.90 -11.64
N ALA A 82 -5.41 -10.94 -11.76
CA ALA A 82 -4.59 -11.46 -12.89
C ALA A 82 -4.19 -10.44 -13.97
N HIS A 83 -3.02 -9.81 -13.79
CA HIS A 83 -1.88 -10.18 -14.65
C HIS A 83 -0.55 -9.83 -13.98
N GLU A 84 0.23 -10.89 -13.73
CA GLU A 84 1.67 -10.88 -13.44
C GLU A 84 2.44 -9.90 -14.35
N SER A 85 3.48 -9.30 -13.78
CA SER A 85 4.67 -8.81 -14.49
C SER A 85 4.47 -7.77 -15.61
N LYS A 86 4.53 -6.50 -15.21
CA LYS A 86 5.58 -5.61 -15.72
C LYS A 86 5.96 -4.66 -14.59
N ALA A 87 6.93 -5.10 -13.78
CA ALA A 87 7.82 -4.15 -13.16
C ALA A 87 8.44 -3.32 -14.31
N ASN A 88 8.10 -2.04 -14.40
CA ASN A 88 8.79 -1.08 -15.28
C ASN A 88 8.50 0.35 -14.79
N PRO A 89 9.30 1.37 -15.16
CA PRO A 89 10.58 1.74 -14.61
C PRO A 89 10.45 3.06 -13.85
N ALA A 90 9.66 3.10 -12.77
CA ALA A 90 9.42 4.34 -12.02
C ALA A 90 10.39 4.57 -10.85
N VAL A 91 11.37 3.67 -10.61
CA VAL A 91 12.54 3.99 -9.77
C VAL A 91 13.65 4.57 -10.66
N ALA A 92 13.29 5.47 -11.57
CA ALA A 92 14.24 6.31 -12.29
C ALA A 92 14.40 7.61 -11.50
N GLY A 93 15.49 7.68 -10.75
CA GLY A 93 16.17 8.92 -10.41
C GLY A 93 15.36 9.97 -9.67
N ARG A 94 15.38 9.91 -8.34
CA ARG A 94 15.66 11.10 -7.53
C ARG A 94 15.94 10.74 -6.08
N GLN A 95 17.21 10.63 -5.73
CA GLN A 95 17.68 11.21 -4.48
C GLN A 95 19.16 11.57 -4.65
N PRO A 96 19.56 12.83 -4.33
CA PRO A 96 20.95 13.24 -4.34
C PRO A 96 21.77 12.50 -3.26
#